data_AF-A0A1S3LCW4-F1
#
_entry.id   AF-A0A1S3LCW4-F1
#
_cell.length_a   1.000
_cell.length_b   1.000
_cell.length_c   1.000
_cell.angle_alpha   90.00
_cell.angle_beta   90.00
_cell.angle_gamma   90.00
#
_symmetry.space_group_name_H-M   'P 1'
#
loop_
_entity.id
_entity.type
_entity.pdbx_description
1 polymer ?
#
loop_
_entity_poly.entity_id
_entity_poly.type
_entity_poly.pdbx_seq_one_letter_code
_entity_poly.pdbx_strand_id
1 'polypeptide(L)'
;MAPKRSAASSTKVTEVGGNKVTQEPDTSKDAFSSAKEALKVAGPHVKGKSKADEQCLLSEQHSGEVYEDYDCMLNQTNIEKNINKFYVIQVLSTGACYYCWTKWGRVGETGQSKLSDPYVSPDKAIKDFEKKFKDKTKNSWKERDNFVSHLEKYTLIKVDGGQDAEVKVDNVDGKIVKGPQNILPCTLNNPTQKLIHLIFSNDMECMDLDIKKIPLGKLSKLQIAKGFKVLEEIDGAMNASQTSSTKLGELSSKFFTTIPHNFGRDRPPVIDSSEIQKKKKKMLLVQADKEIAQNLKAETEKTQELMEVEKVPHSLDQKYLSLNCKLCLLERETQEFKVIEKYLKATAYSHSQPKIIDVWEVESEIEAERFRENDNLENRRLLWHGTNVAMVAAILNGGLYSHFMPQSGGCVGRGIYFASEIRNSANYVHTSGGIGVMFLNEVVLGKEHTITKDDSSLRKAPDGYDSVVARGRLEPDPSKDIFLTLDGKQVAVPQGKPTKQPQYKDSYFCNSKYLVYTENQCRIRYLLELKF
;
A
#
# COMPACT_ATOMS: atom_id res chain seq x y z
N MET A 1 43.50 49.04 30.46
CA MET A 1 43.03 48.82 31.85
C MET A 1 41.53 49.11 31.89
N ALA A 2 40.71 48.15 32.29
CA ALA A 2 39.34 48.42 32.76
C ALA A 2 39.40 49.32 34.01
N PRO A 3 38.36 50.10 34.42
CA PRO A 3 37.00 49.57 34.60
C PRO A 3 35.77 50.53 34.54
N LYS A 4 34.60 49.86 34.41
CA LYS A 4 33.30 50.04 35.12
C LYS A 4 32.36 51.25 34.84
N ARG A 5 31.22 50.89 34.22
CA ARG A 5 29.80 51.03 34.66
C ARG A 5 29.40 52.30 35.44
N SER A 6 28.37 53.02 34.98
CA SER A 6 26.94 52.73 35.25
C SER A 6 26.05 53.82 34.65
N ALA A 7 24.87 53.44 34.14
CA ALA A 7 23.80 54.37 33.79
C ALA A 7 22.50 53.84 34.43
N ALA A 8 21.96 54.63 35.36
CA ALA A 8 20.56 54.69 35.75
C ALA A 8 19.81 55.52 34.68
N SER A 9 18.50 55.47 34.43
CA SER A 9 17.32 54.78 34.96
C SER A 9 16.16 55.16 34.03
N SER A 10 15.16 54.29 33.82
CA SER A 10 13.74 54.64 34.05
C SER A 10 12.78 53.55 33.53
N THR A 11 12.12 52.92 34.49
CA THR A 11 10.68 52.68 34.58
C THR A 11 9.95 52.00 33.42
N LYS A 12 9.69 50.69 33.55
CA LYS A 12 8.44 50.05 33.08
C LYS A 12 7.94 49.09 34.15
N VAL A 13 6.69 49.31 34.56
CA VAL A 13 5.91 48.48 35.49
C VAL A 13 5.30 47.32 34.71
N THR A 14 5.48 46.10 35.20
CA THR A 14 4.86 44.86 34.70
C THR A 14 4.49 44.00 35.88
N GLU A 15 3.21 43.61 35.96
CA GLU A 15 2.64 42.37 36.52
C GLU A 15 1.10 42.56 36.55
N VAL A 16 0.19 41.64 36.20
CA VAL A 16 0.14 40.17 36.23
C VAL A 16 -0.89 39.69 35.18
N GLY A 17 -0.73 38.49 34.63
CA GLY A 17 -1.87 37.74 34.07
C GLY A 17 -1.46 36.64 33.08
N GLY A 18 -1.14 35.45 33.59
CA GLY A 18 -0.67 34.33 32.79
C GLY A 18 -1.74 33.75 31.85
N ASN A 19 -1.31 33.35 30.66
CA ASN A 19 -2.04 32.44 29.80
C ASN A 19 -1.20 31.18 29.56
N LYS A 20 -1.80 30.03 29.89
CA LYS A 20 -1.29 28.70 29.59
C LYS A 20 -1.02 28.61 28.09
N VAL A 21 0.24 28.43 27.72
CA VAL A 21 0.63 27.96 26.39
C VAL A 21 0.21 26.51 26.30
N THR A 22 -0.88 26.24 25.58
CA THR A 22 -1.19 24.90 25.09
C THR A 22 -0.17 24.60 24.01
N GLN A 23 0.81 23.75 24.31
CA GLN A 23 1.64 23.12 23.29
C GLN A 23 0.74 22.20 22.47
N GLU A 24 0.44 22.58 21.23
CA GLU A 24 -0.09 21.66 20.23
C GLU A 24 1.01 20.64 19.88
N PRO A 25 0.71 19.33 19.87
CA PRO A 25 1.68 18.33 19.47
C PRO A 25 1.81 18.30 17.94
N ASP A 26 2.85 18.96 17.46
CA ASP A 26 3.34 18.96 16.09
C ASP A 26 4.01 17.61 15.77
N THR A 27 3.27 16.70 15.13
CA THR A 27 3.84 15.51 14.47
C THR A 27 3.05 15.19 13.21
N SER A 28 3.56 15.62 12.04
CA SER A 28 3.11 15.08 10.75
C SER A 28 3.47 13.59 10.69
N LYS A 29 2.47 12.71 10.63
CA LYS A 29 2.65 11.26 10.67
C LYS A 29 3.11 10.74 9.29
N ASP A 30 4.17 9.92 9.27
CA ASP A 30 4.66 9.29 8.03
C ASP A 30 3.71 8.18 7.53
N ALA A 31 3.66 7.84 6.23
CA ALA A 31 2.67 6.86 5.74
C ALA A 31 2.89 5.41 6.21
N PHE A 32 3.99 5.12 6.89
CA PHE A 32 4.08 3.87 7.64
C PHE A 32 3.19 3.95 8.88
N SER A 33 3.26 5.06 9.61
CA SER A 33 2.32 5.42 10.67
C SER A 33 0.91 5.64 10.13
N SER A 34 0.71 6.27 8.97
CA SER A 34 -0.60 6.52 8.38
C SER A 34 -1.24 5.24 7.83
N ALA A 35 -0.51 4.35 7.15
CA ALA A 35 -1.04 3.03 6.78
C ALA A 35 -1.37 2.21 8.05
N LYS A 36 -0.47 2.20 9.05
CA LYS A 36 -0.73 1.57 10.35
C LYS A 36 -1.94 2.18 11.08
N GLU A 37 -2.22 3.47 10.91
CA GLU A 37 -3.38 4.15 11.49
C GLU A 37 -4.65 3.93 10.68
N ALA A 38 -4.60 3.99 9.35
CA ALA A 38 -5.72 3.66 8.46
C ALA A 38 -6.19 2.21 8.70
N LEU A 39 -5.25 1.28 8.91
CA LEU A 39 -5.54 -0.09 9.29
C LEU A 39 -6.14 -0.24 10.71
N LYS A 40 -5.95 0.75 11.61
CA LYS A 40 -6.55 0.80 12.95
C LYS A 40 -7.93 1.47 12.99
N VAL A 41 -8.18 2.43 12.09
CA VAL A 41 -9.44 3.20 12.02
C VAL A 41 -10.55 2.38 11.35
N ALA A 42 -10.19 1.45 10.45
CA ALA A 42 -11.12 0.44 9.96
C ALA A 42 -11.59 -0.45 11.14
N GLY A 43 -12.82 -0.25 11.59
CA GLY A 43 -13.43 -1.03 12.67
C GLY A 43 -13.42 -2.55 12.41
N PRO A 44 -13.62 -3.37 13.46
CA PRO A 44 -13.62 -4.82 13.31
C PRO A 44 -14.68 -5.25 12.29
N HIS A 45 -14.25 -5.92 11.22
CA HIS A 45 -15.16 -6.45 10.21
C HIS A 45 -15.83 -7.74 10.72
N VAL A 46 -17.06 -7.96 10.28
CA VAL A 46 -17.87 -9.13 10.60
C VAL A 46 -17.21 -10.36 9.96
N LYS A 47 -16.84 -11.36 10.79
CA LYS A 47 -16.29 -12.64 10.34
C LYS A 47 -17.23 -13.28 9.30
N GLY A 48 -16.76 -13.44 8.06
CA GLY A 48 -17.38 -14.39 7.13
C GLY A 48 -17.22 -15.82 7.66
N LYS A 49 -18.10 -16.74 7.25
CA LYS A 49 -17.95 -18.16 7.59
C LYS A 49 -16.68 -18.72 6.93
N SER A 50 -15.70 -19.15 7.73
CA SER A 50 -14.51 -19.84 7.22
C SER A 50 -14.89 -21.16 6.54
N LYS A 51 -14.25 -21.47 5.41
CA LYS A 51 -14.39 -22.79 4.77
C LYS A 51 -13.44 -23.81 5.41
N ALA A 52 -13.78 -25.09 5.30
CA ALA A 52 -12.85 -26.17 5.64
C ALA A 52 -11.60 -26.07 4.75
N ASP A 53 -10.41 -26.35 5.31
CA ASP A 53 -9.17 -26.39 4.53
C ASP A 53 -9.29 -27.40 3.37
N GLU A 54 -8.83 -26.99 2.18
CA GLU A 54 -8.96 -27.73 0.92
C GLU A 54 -8.34 -29.13 0.96
N GLN A 55 -7.37 -29.36 1.84
CA GLN A 55 -6.72 -30.67 2.00
C GLN A 55 -7.40 -31.55 3.05
N CYS A 56 -8.49 -31.07 3.65
CA CYS A 56 -9.38 -31.91 4.42
C CYS A 56 -10.30 -32.67 3.46
N LEU A 57 -10.37 -33.99 3.59
CA LEU A 57 -11.26 -34.86 2.79
C LEU A 57 -12.75 -34.46 2.87
N LEU A 58 -13.14 -33.80 3.97
CA LEU A 58 -14.50 -33.27 4.16
C LEU A 58 -14.78 -31.99 3.35
N SER A 59 -13.74 -31.32 2.84
CA SER A 59 -13.87 -30.19 1.91
C SER A 59 -14.14 -30.66 0.47
N GLU A 60 -13.47 -31.74 0.04
CA GLU A 60 -13.66 -32.33 -1.31
C GLU A 60 -15.08 -32.83 -1.52
N GLN A 61 -15.73 -33.31 -0.46
CA GLN A 61 -17.12 -33.80 -0.47
C GLN A 61 -18.19 -32.71 -0.27
N HIS A 62 -17.80 -31.42 -0.16
CA HIS A 62 -18.70 -30.29 0.13
C HIS A 62 -19.59 -30.47 1.38
N SER A 63 -19.17 -31.34 2.32
CA SER A 63 -20.00 -31.75 3.45
C SER A 63 -19.60 -31.08 4.77
N GLY A 64 -18.36 -30.59 4.90
CA GLY A 64 -17.87 -29.97 6.14
C GLY A 64 -17.82 -28.44 6.11
N GLU A 65 -18.53 -27.79 7.04
CA GLU A 65 -18.38 -26.35 7.33
C GLU A 65 -17.60 -26.13 8.62
N VAL A 66 -16.87 -25.02 8.75
CA VAL A 66 -16.25 -24.66 10.04
C VAL A 66 -17.35 -24.39 11.06
N TYR A 67 -17.23 -25.01 12.22
CA TYR A 67 -18.18 -24.83 13.31
C TYR A 67 -17.87 -23.54 14.09
N GLU A 68 -18.85 -22.62 14.08
CA GLU A 68 -18.76 -21.31 14.73
C GLU A 68 -17.47 -20.56 14.35
N ASP A 69 -16.62 -20.27 15.34
CA ASP A 69 -15.39 -19.52 15.15
C ASP A 69 -14.13 -20.31 15.49
N TYR A 70 -14.26 -21.63 15.67
CA TYR A 70 -13.17 -22.55 15.99
C TYR A 70 -12.29 -22.87 14.77
N ASP A 71 -11.61 -21.83 14.31
CA ASP A 71 -10.64 -21.86 13.21
C ASP A 71 -9.45 -20.98 13.59
N CYS A 72 -8.25 -21.55 13.53
CA CYS A 72 -7.05 -20.78 13.78
C CYS A 72 -5.86 -21.25 12.95
N MET A 73 -5.05 -20.26 12.56
CA MET A 73 -3.75 -20.47 11.96
C MET A 73 -2.67 -19.90 12.87
N LEU A 74 -1.67 -20.74 13.15
CA LEU A 74 -0.56 -20.42 14.01
C LEU A 74 0.75 -20.48 13.22
N ASN A 75 1.69 -19.61 13.55
CA ASN A 75 3.01 -19.58 12.93
C ASN A 75 4.13 -19.48 13.98
N GLN A 76 5.29 -20.04 13.64
CA GLN A 76 6.48 -20.00 14.48
C GLN A 76 7.73 -19.96 13.60
N THR A 77 8.55 -18.92 13.79
CA THR A 77 9.88 -18.82 13.17
C THR A 77 10.96 -18.64 14.22
N ASN A 78 12.06 -19.38 14.08
CA ASN A 78 13.31 -19.15 14.79
C ASN A 78 14.45 -19.35 13.78
N ILE A 79 15.15 -18.24 13.49
CA ILE A 79 16.21 -18.20 12.49
C ILE A 79 17.37 -19.09 12.92
N GLU A 80 17.84 -19.01 14.17
CA GLU A 80 18.98 -19.79 14.68
C GLU A 80 18.79 -21.29 14.53
N LYS A 81 17.58 -21.78 14.81
CA LYS A 81 17.24 -23.20 14.75
C LYS A 81 16.72 -23.65 13.37
N ASN A 82 16.71 -22.76 12.37
CA ASN A 82 16.05 -22.97 11.06
C ASN A 82 14.61 -23.51 11.22
N ILE A 83 13.87 -22.98 12.19
CA ILE A 83 12.47 -23.31 12.41
C ILE A 83 11.64 -22.28 11.65
N ASN A 84 10.73 -22.76 10.81
CA ASN A 84 9.73 -21.94 10.14
C ASN A 84 8.49 -22.80 9.87
N LYS A 85 7.56 -22.81 10.82
CA LYS A 85 6.49 -23.81 10.90
C LYS A 85 5.13 -23.16 11.05
N PHE A 86 4.13 -23.75 10.41
CA PHE A 86 2.73 -23.40 10.59
C PHE A 86 1.96 -24.52 11.28
N TYR A 87 0.83 -24.16 11.88
CA TYR A 87 -0.12 -25.10 12.46
C TYR A 87 -1.55 -24.55 12.29
N VAL A 88 -2.41 -25.29 11.61
CA VAL A 88 -3.84 -24.98 11.44
C VAL A 88 -4.65 -25.93 12.33
N ILE A 89 -5.69 -25.40 12.97
CA ILE A 89 -6.65 -26.16 13.77
C ILE A 89 -8.05 -25.68 13.37
N GLN A 90 -8.94 -26.61 13.03
CA GLN A 90 -10.34 -26.32 12.71
C GLN A 90 -11.26 -27.31 13.42
N VAL A 91 -12.42 -26.84 13.87
CA VAL A 91 -13.57 -27.71 14.17
C VAL A 91 -14.48 -27.69 12.95
N LEU A 92 -14.78 -28.86 12.40
CA LEU A 92 -15.62 -29.02 11.22
C LEU A 92 -16.93 -29.71 11.61
N SER A 93 -18.04 -29.27 11.03
CA SER A 93 -19.38 -29.84 11.18
C SER A 93 -19.90 -30.32 9.84
N THR A 94 -20.42 -31.55 9.81
CA THR A 94 -21.15 -32.10 8.64
C THR A 94 -22.66 -32.11 8.84
N GLY A 95 -23.16 -31.33 9.80
CA GLY A 95 -24.56 -31.31 10.23
C GLY A 95 -24.91 -32.46 11.19
N ALA A 96 -24.41 -33.68 10.93
CA ALA A 96 -24.63 -34.85 11.78
C ALA A 96 -23.47 -35.13 12.75
N CYS A 97 -22.23 -34.85 12.33
CA CYS A 97 -21.02 -35.15 13.10
C CYS A 97 -20.09 -33.93 13.16
N TYR A 98 -19.24 -33.93 14.17
CA TYR A 98 -18.21 -32.92 14.40
C TYR A 98 -16.83 -33.55 14.41
N TYR A 99 -15.84 -32.81 13.91
CA TYR A 99 -14.46 -33.28 13.78
C TYR A 99 -13.49 -32.19 14.24
N CYS A 100 -12.38 -32.57 14.87
CA CYS A 100 -11.23 -31.70 15.04
C CYS A 100 -10.22 -32.05 13.95
N TRP A 101 -9.93 -31.07 13.09
CA TRP A 101 -8.93 -31.20 12.05
C TRP A 101 -7.70 -30.36 12.39
N THR A 102 -6.52 -30.92 12.12
CA THR A 102 -5.24 -30.24 12.34
C THR A 102 -4.32 -30.46 11.15
N LYS A 103 -3.54 -29.45 10.79
CA LYS A 103 -2.52 -29.53 9.74
C LYS A 103 -1.28 -28.74 10.15
N TRP A 104 -0.12 -29.29 9.88
CA TRP A 104 1.14 -28.66 10.30
C TRP A 104 2.27 -29.03 9.36
N GLY A 105 3.23 -28.12 9.26
CA GLY A 105 4.35 -28.34 8.37
C GLY A 105 5.30 -27.15 8.38
N ARG A 106 6.22 -27.19 7.43
CA ARG A 106 7.07 -26.06 7.12
C ARG A 106 6.29 -25.07 6.25
N VAL A 107 6.42 -23.78 6.53
CA VAL A 107 5.68 -22.74 5.79
C VAL A 107 6.01 -22.83 4.30
N GLY A 108 4.97 -23.01 3.47
CA GLY A 108 5.09 -23.15 2.02
C GLY A 108 5.09 -24.60 1.50
N GLU A 109 5.05 -25.58 2.39
CA GLU A 109 4.85 -26.99 2.06
C GLU A 109 3.47 -27.46 2.53
N THR A 110 2.93 -28.49 1.88
CA THR A 110 1.65 -29.13 2.24
C THR A 110 1.61 -29.57 3.71
N GLY A 111 2.71 -30.13 4.22
CA GLY A 111 2.78 -30.62 5.59
C GLY A 111 2.08 -31.95 5.81
N GLN A 112 1.75 -32.23 7.07
CA GLN A 112 0.97 -33.39 7.52
C GLN A 112 -0.37 -32.90 8.06
N SER A 113 -1.40 -33.73 7.96
CA SER A 113 -2.72 -33.45 8.52
C SER A 113 -3.22 -34.63 9.37
N LYS A 114 -4.17 -34.33 10.24
CA LYS A 114 -4.90 -35.32 11.03
C LYS A 114 -6.33 -34.84 11.24
N LEU A 115 -7.27 -35.69 10.86
CA LEU A 115 -8.69 -35.58 11.19
C LEU A 115 -8.98 -36.52 12.38
N SER A 116 -9.77 -36.05 13.34
CA SER A 116 -10.26 -36.90 14.43
C SER A 116 -11.31 -37.91 13.95
N ASP A 117 -11.63 -38.89 14.79
CA ASP A 117 -12.84 -39.68 14.63
C ASP A 117 -14.10 -38.78 14.72
N PRO A 118 -15.23 -39.19 14.12
CA PRO A 118 -16.48 -38.43 14.20
C PRO A 118 -17.02 -38.36 15.62
N TYR A 119 -17.40 -37.15 16.04
CA TYR A 119 -18.08 -36.90 17.31
C TYR A 119 -19.55 -36.55 17.07
N VAL A 120 -20.43 -37.08 17.92
CA VAL A 120 -21.89 -36.79 17.87
C VAL A 120 -22.23 -35.42 18.47
N SER A 121 -21.38 -34.89 19.36
CA SER A 121 -21.53 -33.56 19.97
C SER A 121 -20.30 -32.69 19.68
N PRO A 122 -20.48 -31.37 19.48
CA PRO A 122 -19.38 -30.44 19.26
C PRO A 122 -18.42 -30.35 20.46
N ASP A 123 -18.88 -30.65 21.68
CA ASP A 123 -18.10 -30.48 22.91
C ASP A 123 -16.76 -31.21 22.90
N LYS A 124 -16.73 -32.42 22.30
CA LYS A 124 -15.50 -33.22 22.21
C LYS A 124 -14.53 -32.61 21.19
N ALA A 125 -15.04 -32.21 20.02
CA ALA A 125 -14.23 -31.57 18.99
C ALA A 125 -13.65 -30.23 19.48
N ILE A 126 -14.47 -29.42 20.18
CA ILE A 126 -14.06 -28.17 20.81
C ILE A 126 -12.99 -28.41 21.88
N LYS A 127 -13.18 -29.41 22.75
CA LYS A 127 -12.17 -29.75 23.78
C LYS A 127 -10.83 -30.14 23.15
N ASP A 128 -10.84 -30.90 22.08
CA ASP A 128 -9.62 -31.28 21.36
C ASP A 128 -8.97 -30.07 20.68
N PHE A 129 -9.76 -29.20 20.06
CA PHE A 129 -9.31 -27.92 19.52
C PHE A 129 -8.64 -27.06 20.60
N GLU A 130 -9.33 -26.80 21.72
CA GLU A 130 -8.84 -25.94 22.80
C GLU A 130 -7.57 -26.53 23.45
N LYS A 131 -7.53 -27.86 23.61
CA LYS A 131 -6.36 -28.58 24.10
C LYS A 131 -5.17 -28.41 23.18
N LYS A 132 -5.36 -28.56 21.87
CA LYS A 132 -4.28 -28.36 20.87
C LYS A 132 -3.83 -26.90 20.83
N PHE A 133 -4.75 -25.96 20.81
CA PHE A 133 -4.45 -24.53 20.85
C PHE A 133 -3.60 -24.18 22.08
N LYS A 134 -4.02 -24.62 23.27
CA LYS A 134 -3.30 -24.37 24.52
C LYS A 134 -1.92 -25.04 24.55
N ASP A 135 -1.77 -26.26 24.04
CA ASP A 135 -0.46 -26.94 23.94
C ASP A 135 0.53 -26.16 23.04
N LYS A 136 0.05 -25.68 21.89
CA LYS A 136 0.88 -24.99 20.89
C LYS A 136 1.19 -23.54 21.23
N THR A 137 0.29 -22.86 21.94
CA THR A 137 0.40 -21.42 22.18
C THR A 137 0.60 -21.05 23.66
N LYS A 138 0.33 -21.96 24.60
CA LYS A 138 0.17 -21.68 26.05
C LYS A 138 -0.98 -20.71 26.41
N ASN A 139 -1.80 -20.32 25.46
CA ASN A 139 -2.94 -19.43 25.67
C ASN A 139 -4.26 -20.22 25.75
N SER A 140 -5.27 -19.65 26.41
CA SER A 140 -6.65 -20.15 26.35
C SER A 140 -7.34 -19.64 25.08
N TRP A 141 -8.09 -20.49 24.39
CA TRP A 141 -8.86 -20.06 23.20
C TRP A 141 -9.90 -18.98 23.53
N LYS A 142 -10.51 -19.08 24.71
CA LYS A 142 -11.50 -18.10 25.20
C LYS A 142 -10.92 -16.70 25.39
N GLU A 143 -9.61 -16.60 25.63
CA GLU A 143 -8.89 -15.34 25.84
C GLU A 143 -8.04 -14.94 24.62
N ARG A 144 -8.35 -15.49 23.43
CA ARG A 144 -7.56 -15.27 22.20
C ARG A 144 -7.43 -13.81 21.77
N ASP A 145 -8.33 -12.92 22.21
CA ASP A 145 -8.21 -11.49 21.93
C ASP A 145 -7.10 -10.81 22.75
N ASN A 146 -6.77 -11.38 23.91
CA ASN A 146 -5.66 -10.97 24.77
C ASN A 146 -4.44 -11.89 24.63
N PHE A 147 -4.20 -12.40 23.41
CA PHE A 147 -3.13 -13.37 23.14
C PHE A 147 -1.74 -12.85 23.53
N VAL A 148 -1.00 -13.66 24.30
CA VAL A 148 0.39 -13.38 24.68
C VAL A 148 1.34 -14.34 23.97
N SER A 149 2.26 -13.79 23.18
CA SER A 149 3.32 -14.61 22.55
C SER A 149 4.31 -15.11 23.59
N HIS A 150 4.58 -16.41 23.60
CA HIS A 150 5.58 -17.02 24.45
C HIS A 150 6.80 -17.48 23.64
N LEU A 151 7.98 -17.41 24.25
CA LEU A 151 9.22 -17.87 23.65
C LEU A 151 9.10 -19.34 23.22
N GLU A 152 9.57 -19.65 22.01
CA GLU A 152 9.54 -20.99 21.39
C GLU A 152 8.15 -21.63 21.22
N LYS A 153 7.08 -20.84 21.31
CA LYS A 153 5.71 -21.29 21.04
C LYS A 153 5.15 -20.62 19.80
N TYR A 154 4.08 -21.20 19.27
CA TYR A 154 3.40 -20.64 18.11
C TYR A 154 2.66 -19.36 18.48
N THR A 155 2.56 -18.43 17.55
CA THR A 155 1.75 -17.21 17.64
C THR A 155 0.55 -17.31 16.72
N LEU A 156 -0.60 -16.79 17.18
CA LEU A 156 -1.84 -16.73 16.40
C LEU A 156 -1.73 -15.69 15.27
N ILE A 157 -2.04 -16.10 14.05
CA ILE A 157 -2.11 -15.25 12.86
C ILE A 157 -3.57 -14.96 12.55
N LYS A 158 -3.95 -13.69 12.53
CA LYS A 158 -5.30 -13.27 12.14
C LYS A 158 -5.37 -13.14 10.62
N VAL A 159 -6.10 -14.05 9.99
CA VAL A 159 -6.44 -14.06 8.56
C VAL A 159 -7.86 -13.57 8.40
N ASP A 160 -8.12 -12.81 7.34
CA ASP A 160 -9.49 -12.37 7.03
C ASP A 160 -10.21 -13.48 6.24
N GLY A 161 -11.40 -13.86 6.68
CA GLY A 161 -12.18 -14.99 6.14
C GLY A 161 -12.88 -14.69 4.80
N GLY A 162 -12.32 -13.78 4.00
CA GLY A 162 -12.94 -13.28 2.77
C GLY A 162 -12.46 -13.99 1.52
N GLN A 163 -13.28 -14.89 0.99
CA GLN A 163 -13.30 -15.42 -0.39
C GLN A 163 -11.95 -15.60 -1.12
N ASP A 164 -11.46 -16.84 -1.19
CA ASP A 164 -10.73 -17.29 -2.38
C ASP A 164 -11.74 -17.48 -3.50
N ALA A 165 -11.96 -16.42 -4.27
CA ALA A 165 -12.62 -16.54 -5.57
C ALA A 165 -11.56 -17.03 -6.57
N GLU A 166 -11.22 -18.31 -6.51
CA GLU A 166 -10.80 -19.00 -7.73
C GLU A 166 -11.98 -18.93 -8.69
N VAL A 167 -11.85 -18.11 -9.72
CA VAL A 167 -12.76 -18.14 -10.86
C VAL A 167 -12.49 -19.47 -11.55
N LYS A 168 -13.33 -20.47 -11.26
CA LYS A 168 -13.50 -21.59 -12.17
C LYS A 168 -13.79 -20.99 -13.54
N VAL A 169 -12.95 -21.34 -14.51
CA VAL A 169 -13.22 -21.06 -15.91
C VAL A 169 -14.57 -21.73 -16.21
N ASP A 170 -15.61 -20.92 -16.42
CA ASP A 170 -16.93 -21.40 -16.79
C ASP A 170 -16.82 -22.06 -18.18
N ASN A 171 -16.56 -23.37 -18.19
CA ASN A 171 -17.15 -24.24 -19.19
C ASN A 171 -18.50 -24.67 -18.64
N VAL A 172 -19.52 -24.15 -19.30
CA VAL A 172 -20.95 -24.33 -19.04
C VAL A 172 -21.31 -25.81 -18.93
N ASP A 173 -21.77 -26.25 -17.75
CA ASP A 173 -23.07 -26.91 -17.58
C ASP A 173 -23.28 -27.36 -16.13
N GLY A 174 -24.29 -26.77 -15.46
CA GLY A 174 -24.69 -27.18 -14.12
C GLY A 174 -25.46 -26.11 -13.34
N LYS A 175 -26.76 -26.01 -13.63
CA LYS A 175 -27.77 -25.14 -12.97
C LYS A 175 -27.58 -24.93 -11.46
N ILE A 176 -27.39 -23.66 -11.07
CA ILE A 176 -27.96 -23.09 -9.84
C ILE A 176 -28.84 -21.92 -10.28
N VAL A 177 -30.14 -22.02 -9.98
CA VAL A 177 -31.14 -21.00 -10.33
C VAL A 177 -31.03 -19.86 -9.31
N LYS A 178 -30.39 -18.74 -9.69
CA LYS A 178 -30.67 -17.42 -9.13
C LYS A 178 -31.67 -16.73 -10.08
N GLY A 179 -32.74 -16.14 -9.53
CA GLY A 179 -33.75 -15.42 -10.32
C GLY A 179 -33.14 -14.25 -11.12
N PRO A 180 -33.85 -13.69 -12.11
CA PRO A 180 -33.32 -12.64 -12.97
C PRO A 180 -33.07 -11.37 -12.16
N GLN A 181 -31.81 -11.10 -11.81
CA GLN A 181 -31.41 -9.76 -11.37
C GLN A 181 -31.42 -8.85 -12.61
N ASN A 182 -32.22 -7.77 -12.58
CA ASN A 182 -32.18 -6.77 -13.64
C ASN A 182 -30.90 -5.93 -13.51
N ILE A 183 -29.81 -6.43 -14.08
CA ILE A 183 -28.53 -5.72 -14.12
C ILE A 183 -28.65 -4.58 -15.15
N LEU A 184 -28.37 -3.35 -14.73
CA LEU A 184 -28.32 -2.19 -15.61
C LEU A 184 -27.14 -2.30 -16.59
N PRO A 185 -27.26 -1.78 -17.83
CA PRO A 185 -26.13 -1.71 -18.74
C PRO A 185 -25.03 -0.81 -18.15
N CYS A 186 -23.77 -1.15 -18.46
CA CYS A 186 -22.62 -0.38 -18.04
C CYS A 186 -22.71 1.06 -18.55
N THR A 187 -22.51 2.04 -17.68
CA THR A 187 -22.57 3.47 -18.04
C THR A 187 -21.23 4.01 -18.54
N LEU A 188 -20.13 3.29 -18.25
CA LEU A 188 -18.78 3.71 -18.64
C LEU A 188 -18.53 3.54 -20.14
N ASN A 189 -17.76 4.46 -20.73
CA ASN A 189 -17.27 4.29 -22.10
C ASN A 189 -16.25 3.14 -22.22
N ASN A 190 -16.08 2.60 -23.43
CA ASN A 190 -15.21 1.44 -23.68
C ASN A 190 -13.77 1.61 -23.17
N PRO A 191 -13.08 2.75 -23.38
CA PRO A 191 -11.75 2.98 -22.80
C PRO A 191 -11.74 2.87 -21.28
N THR A 192 -12.71 3.50 -20.61
CA THR A 192 -12.80 3.48 -19.14
C THR A 192 -13.12 2.07 -18.64
N GLN A 193 -13.98 1.31 -19.32
CA GLN A 193 -14.21 -0.10 -18.99
C GLN A 193 -12.93 -0.93 -19.03
N LYS A 194 -12.10 -0.74 -20.06
CA LYS A 194 -10.80 -1.43 -20.18
C LYS A 194 -9.84 -1.02 -19.06
N LEU A 195 -9.77 0.27 -18.74
CA LEU A 195 -8.96 0.77 -17.62
C LEU A 195 -9.41 0.15 -16.29
N ILE A 196 -10.71 0.16 -15.99
CA ILE A 196 -11.26 -0.45 -14.77
C ILE A 196 -10.96 -1.95 -14.73
N HIS A 197 -11.07 -2.64 -15.86
CA HIS A 197 -10.67 -4.04 -15.94
C HIS A 197 -9.18 -4.21 -15.67
N LEU A 198 -8.31 -3.37 -16.25
CA LEU A 198 -6.86 -3.43 -16.08
C LEU A 198 -6.45 -3.27 -14.61
N ILE A 199 -6.95 -2.22 -13.94
CA ILE A 199 -6.53 -1.86 -12.57
C ILE A 199 -7.19 -2.71 -11.47
N PHE A 200 -8.29 -3.42 -11.79
CA PHE A 200 -8.96 -4.37 -10.91
C PHE A 200 -8.85 -5.83 -11.39
N SER A 201 -7.99 -6.13 -12.36
CA SER A 201 -7.78 -7.51 -12.83
C SER A 201 -7.10 -8.31 -11.72
N ASN A 202 -7.48 -9.59 -11.56
CA ASN A 202 -6.86 -10.48 -10.57
C ASN A 202 -5.45 -10.94 -11.00
N ASP A 203 -5.02 -10.63 -12.23
CA ASP A 203 -3.67 -10.87 -12.78
C ASP A 203 -2.59 -9.95 -12.15
N MET A 204 -2.83 -9.57 -10.90
CA MET A 204 -1.92 -8.93 -9.96
C MET A 204 -0.86 -9.93 -9.44
N GLU A 205 -0.63 -10.99 -10.23
CA GLU A 205 0.46 -11.95 -10.14
C GLU A 205 1.80 -11.36 -10.61
N CYS A 206 1.80 -10.16 -11.23
CA CYS A 206 3.00 -9.48 -11.74
C CYS A 206 3.91 -8.90 -10.65
N MET A 207 4.01 -9.58 -9.52
CA MET A 207 5.01 -9.32 -8.51
C MET A 207 5.93 -10.52 -8.38
N ASP A 208 7.09 -10.39 -9.03
CA ASP A 208 8.37 -10.96 -8.57
C ASP A 208 8.82 -10.34 -7.22
N LEU A 209 7.88 -10.14 -6.31
CA LEU A 209 8.09 -9.79 -4.91
C LEU A 209 7.51 -10.91 -4.05
N ASP A 210 8.08 -12.11 -4.11
CA ASP A 210 7.95 -13.14 -3.06
C ASP A 210 6.51 -13.37 -2.52
N ILE A 211 5.45 -13.10 -3.29
CA ILE A 211 4.06 -13.32 -2.83
C ILE A 211 3.73 -14.80 -2.84
N LYS A 212 4.35 -15.57 -3.75
CA LYS A 212 4.45 -17.03 -3.64
C LYS A 212 5.13 -17.48 -2.34
N LYS A 213 5.86 -16.58 -1.66
CA LYS A 213 6.42 -16.83 -0.33
C LYS A 213 5.57 -16.34 0.83
N ILE A 214 4.35 -15.82 0.68
CA ILE A 214 3.43 -15.65 1.80
C ILE A 214 2.29 -16.67 1.60
N PRO A 215 2.54 -17.95 1.91
CA PRO A 215 1.66 -19.04 1.48
C PRO A 215 0.37 -19.15 2.32
N LEU A 216 0.20 -18.31 3.32
CA LEU A 216 -0.81 -18.48 4.37
C LEU A 216 -1.89 -17.40 4.28
N GLY A 217 -2.71 -17.46 3.23
CA GLY A 217 -3.96 -16.71 3.11
C GLY A 217 -3.85 -15.18 3.21
N LYS A 218 -5.01 -14.51 3.18
CA LYS A 218 -5.16 -13.05 3.25
C LYS A 218 -4.90 -12.54 4.66
N LEU A 219 -3.76 -11.89 4.88
CA LEU A 219 -3.41 -11.33 6.19
C LEU A 219 -4.35 -10.16 6.53
N SER A 220 -4.98 -10.20 7.71
CA SER A 220 -5.84 -9.09 8.15
C SER A 220 -5.07 -7.77 8.34
N LYS A 221 -5.79 -6.64 8.25
CA LYS A 221 -5.29 -5.30 8.57
C LYS A 221 -4.47 -5.24 9.87
N LEU A 222 -4.98 -5.87 10.93
CA LEU A 222 -4.32 -5.93 12.23
C LEU A 222 -2.97 -6.67 12.16
N GLN A 223 -2.92 -7.76 11.40
CA GLN A 223 -1.72 -8.57 11.25
C GLN A 223 -0.63 -7.81 10.48
N ILE A 224 -1.01 -7.09 9.42
CA ILE A 224 -0.12 -6.21 8.65
C ILE A 224 0.42 -5.10 9.55
N ALA A 225 -0.44 -4.46 10.36
CA ALA A 225 -0.03 -3.43 11.32
C ALA A 225 0.95 -3.96 12.39
N LYS A 226 0.81 -5.22 12.84
CA LYS A 226 1.80 -5.87 13.72
C LYS A 226 3.14 -6.06 13.00
N GLY A 227 3.11 -6.49 11.73
CA GLY A 227 4.32 -6.63 10.90
C GLY A 227 5.10 -5.33 10.78
N PHE A 228 4.38 -4.22 10.54
CA PHE A 228 4.95 -2.88 10.57
C PHE A 228 5.63 -2.58 11.91
N LYS A 229 4.93 -2.76 13.04
CA LYS A 229 5.55 -2.52 14.35
C LYS A 229 6.89 -3.27 14.55
N VAL A 230 7.00 -4.51 14.09
CA VAL A 230 8.26 -5.26 14.21
C VAL A 230 9.37 -4.68 13.31
N LEU A 231 9.04 -4.20 12.11
CA LEU A 231 10.03 -3.52 11.25
C LEU A 231 10.52 -2.18 11.84
N GLU A 232 9.70 -1.45 12.60
CA GLU A 232 10.13 -0.27 13.38
C GLU A 232 11.15 -0.68 14.47
N GLU A 233 10.87 -1.77 15.19
CA GLU A 233 11.78 -2.30 16.20
C GLU A 233 13.13 -2.73 15.59
N ILE A 234 13.11 -3.34 14.40
CA ILE A 234 14.33 -3.67 13.63
C ILE A 234 15.07 -2.40 13.21
N ASP A 235 14.36 -1.36 12.76
CA ASP A 235 14.97 -0.07 12.39
C ASP A 235 15.70 0.56 13.57
N GLY A 236 15.04 0.61 14.73
CA GLY A 236 15.63 1.12 15.95
C GLY A 236 16.85 0.31 16.40
N ALA A 237 16.81 -1.02 16.24
CA ALA A 237 17.93 -1.88 16.59
C ALA A 237 19.14 -1.73 15.63
N MET A 238 18.91 -1.50 14.33
CA MET A 238 19.98 -1.30 13.35
C MET A 238 20.69 0.06 13.54
N ASN A 239 19.96 1.09 13.97
CA ASN A 239 20.49 2.44 14.17
C ASN A 239 21.12 2.67 15.56
N ALA A 240 21.12 1.65 16.43
CA ALA A 240 21.73 1.75 17.75
C ALA A 240 23.26 1.65 17.68
N SER A 241 23.97 2.39 18.52
CA SER A 241 25.44 2.44 18.56
C SER A 241 26.11 1.10 18.93
N GLN A 242 25.36 0.16 19.50
CA GLN A 242 25.77 -1.22 19.77
C GLN A 242 24.72 -2.20 19.22
N THR A 243 24.76 -2.45 17.93
CA THR A 243 23.88 -3.41 17.27
C THR A 243 24.30 -4.84 17.64
N SER A 244 23.50 -5.53 18.45
CA SER A 244 23.69 -6.96 18.72
C SER A 244 23.14 -7.79 17.58
N SER A 245 24.00 -8.58 16.93
CA SER A 245 23.61 -9.54 15.88
C SER A 245 22.52 -10.52 16.37
N THR A 246 22.60 -10.94 17.63
CA THR A 246 21.59 -11.79 18.29
C THR A 246 20.22 -11.09 18.33
N LYS A 247 20.19 -9.81 18.72
CA LYS A 247 18.95 -9.02 18.78
C LYS A 247 18.29 -8.86 17.41
N LEU A 248 19.09 -8.65 16.35
CA LEU A 248 18.56 -8.59 14.99
C LEU A 248 18.02 -9.96 14.54
N GLY A 249 18.68 -11.06 14.90
CA GLY A 249 18.19 -12.42 14.65
C GLY A 249 16.86 -12.71 15.36
N GLU A 250 16.70 -12.27 16.60
CA GLU A 250 15.45 -12.39 17.37
C GLU A 250 14.32 -11.55 16.75
N LEU A 251 14.58 -10.28 16.44
CA LEU A 251 13.58 -9.40 15.82
C LEU A 251 13.20 -9.86 14.41
N SER A 252 14.16 -10.38 13.65
CA SER A 252 13.90 -10.99 12.34
C SER A 252 13.04 -12.25 12.49
N SER A 253 13.32 -13.10 13.48
CA SER A 253 12.48 -14.27 13.81
C SER A 253 11.07 -13.84 14.20
N LYS A 254 10.93 -12.77 15.00
CA LYS A 254 9.64 -12.17 15.36
C LYS A 254 8.90 -11.63 14.13
N PHE A 255 9.60 -11.01 13.18
CA PHE A 255 9.00 -10.51 11.94
C PHE A 255 8.44 -11.66 11.10
N PHE A 256 9.22 -12.71 10.85
CA PHE A 256 8.76 -13.85 10.05
C PHE A 256 7.74 -14.74 10.77
N THR A 257 7.73 -14.72 12.11
CA THR A 257 6.65 -15.31 12.91
C THR A 257 5.36 -14.52 12.70
N THR A 258 5.43 -13.19 12.69
CA THR A 258 4.28 -12.30 12.52
C THR A 258 3.77 -12.31 11.09
N ILE A 259 4.67 -12.33 10.12
CA ILE A 259 4.36 -12.29 8.69
C ILE A 259 4.95 -13.56 8.08
N PRO A 260 4.15 -14.62 7.90
CA PRO A 260 4.63 -15.90 7.44
C PRO A 260 5.34 -15.79 6.08
N HIS A 261 6.51 -16.40 5.98
CA HIS A 261 7.30 -16.43 4.75
C HIS A 261 7.72 -17.87 4.40
N ASN A 262 7.70 -18.25 3.13
CA ASN A 262 8.22 -19.51 2.63
C ASN A 262 9.69 -19.32 2.25
N PHE A 263 10.62 -20.01 2.91
CA PHE A 263 12.04 -19.96 2.56
C PHE A 263 12.52 -21.26 1.91
N GLY A 264 11.61 -22.08 1.36
CA GLY A 264 11.95 -23.45 0.98
C GLY A 264 12.57 -24.16 2.17
N ARG A 265 13.63 -24.95 1.96
CA ARG A 265 14.40 -25.60 3.04
C ARG A 265 15.48 -24.70 3.66
N ASP A 266 15.70 -23.51 3.12
CA ASP A 266 16.76 -22.61 3.56
C ASP A 266 16.45 -21.95 4.90
N ARG A 267 17.50 -21.57 5.60
CA ARG A 267 17.39 -20.80 6.83
C ARG A 267 16.78 -19.42 6.52
N PRO A 268 15.75 -18.95 7.25
CA PRO A 268 15.23 -17.61 7.03
C PRO A 268 16.35 -16.57 7.25
N PRO A 269 16.49 -15.56 6.38
CA PRO A 269 17.60 -14.61 6.44
C PRO A 269 17.42 -13.62 7.61
N VAL A 270 18.52 -13.09 8.14
CA VAL A 270 18.46 -11.99 9.12
C VAL A 270 18.20 -10.67 8.36
N ILE A 271 17.35 -9.81 8.92
CA ILE A 271 17.10 -8.46 8.43
C ILE A 271 18.11 -7.53 9.12
N ASP A 272 19.29 -7.42 8.54
CA ASP A 272 20.45 -6.71 9.11
C ASP A 272 20.95 -5.54 8.27
N SER A 273 20.31 -5.28 7.12
CA SER A 273 20.65 -4.18 6.23
C SER A 273 19.41 -3.36 5.87
N SER A 274 19.66 -2.07 5.64
CA SER A 274 18.61 -1.15 5.20
C SER A 274 17.99 -1.57 3.87
N GLU A 275 18.73 -2.25 3.00
CA GLU A 275 18.20 -2.75 1.73
C GLU A 275 17.15 -3.86 1.94
N ILE A 276 17.47 -4.88 2.75
CA ILE A 276 16.53 -5.97 3.08
C ILE A 276 15.29 -5.40 3.77
N GLN A 277 15.49 -4.48 4.72
CA GLN A 277 14.39 -3.84 5.43
C GLN A 277 13.49 -3.03 4.49
N LYS A 278 14.05 -2.24 3.55
CA LYS A 278 13.27 -1.52 2.53
C LYS A 278 12.44 -2.48 1.68
N LYS A 279 13.01 -3.61 1.26
CA LYS A 279 12.27 -4.66 0.52
C LYS A 279 11.09 -5.20 1.34
N LYS A 280 11.28 -5.46 2.64
CA LYS A 280 10.21 -5.95 3.54
C LYS A 280 9.14 -4.89 3.83
N LYS A 281 9.50 -3.62 3.96
CA LYS A 281 8.53 -2.51 4.09
C LYS A 281 7.68 -2.38 2.83
N LYS A 282 8.31 -2.40 1.64
CA LYS A 282 7.60 -2.39 0.35
C LYS A 282 6.65 -3.58 0.21
N MET A 283 7.05 -4.76 0.67
CA MET A 283 6.20 -5.94 0.66
C MET A 283 4.95 -5.77 1.55
N LEU A 284 5.09 -5.26 2.78
CA LEU A 284 3.94 -5.04 3.66
C LEU A 284 2.98 -3.96 3.16
N LEU A 285 3.51 -2.92 2.51
CA LEU A 285 2.69 -1.93 1.82
C LEU A 285 1.78 -2.57 0.79
N VAL A 286 2.37 -3.33 -0.14
CA VAL A 286 1.55 -3.92 -1.19
C VAL A 286 0.51 -4.89 -0.62
N GLN A 287 0.79 -5.54 0.52
CA GLN A 287 -0.20 -6.34 1.22
C GLN A 287 -1.32 -5.48 1.83
N ALA A 288 -1.00 -4.32 2.42
CA ALA A 288 -2.00 -3.37 2.90
C ALA A 288 -2.89 -2.87 1.76
N ASP A 289 -2.30 -2.56 0.61
CA ASP A 289 -3.00 -2.03 -0.56
C ASP A 289 -3.92 -3.10 -1.17
N LYS A 290 -3.45 -4.35 -1.26
CA LYS A 290 -4.25 -5.50 -1.67
C LYS A 290 -5.44 -5.70 -0.73
N GLU A 291 -5.21 -5.62 0.57
CA GLU A 291 -6.26 -5.75 1.59
C GLU A 291 -7.29 -4.62 1.46
N ILE A 292 -6.86 -3.39 1.20
CA ILE A 292 -7.77 -2.25 0.95
C ILE A 292 -8.58 -2.49 -0.33
N ALA A 293 -7.92 -2.84 -1.44
CA ALA A 293 -8.58 -3.10 -2.72
C ALA A 293 -9.61 -4.24 -2.63
N GLN A 294 -9.30 -5.30 -1.89
CA GLN A 294 -10.22 -6.41 -1.66
C GLN A 294 -11.38 -6.02 -0.75
N ASN A 295 -11.15 -5.22 0.30
CA ASN A 295 -12.23 -4.71 1.13
C ASN A 295 -13.18 -3.81 0.33
N LEU A 296 -12.66 -2.95 -0.55
CA LEU A 296 -13.48 -2.15 -1.46
C LEU A 296 -14.34 -3.05 -2.36
N LYS A 297 -13.77 -4.16 -2.85
CA LYS A 297 -14.50 -5.17 -3.63
C LYS A 297 -15.59 -5.86 -2.80
N ALA A 298 -15.29 -6.25 -1.56
CA ALA A 298 -16.24 -6.94 -0.67
C ALA A 298 -17.37 -6.02 -0.17
N GLU A 299 -17.09 -4.75 0.10
CA GLU A 299 -18.12 -3.74 0.43
C GLU A 299 -19.06 -3.51 -0.75
N THR A 300 -18.50 -3.50 -1.97
CA THR A 300 -19.28 -3.44 -3.21
C THR A 300 -20.21 -4.65 -3.32
N GLU A 301 -19.72 -5.86 -3.07
CA GLU A 301 -20.53 -7.10 -3.07
C GLU A 301 -21.58 -7.14 -1.95
N LYS A 302 -21.27 -6.69 -0.74
CA LYS A 302 -22.26 -6.60 0.37
C LYS A 302 -23.35 -5.57 0.09
N THR A 303 -23.01 -4.48 -0.58
CA THR A 303 -24.01 -3.51 -1.06
C THR A 303 -24.97 -4.17 -2.07
N GLN A 304 -24.51 -5.15 -2.86
CA GLN A 304 -25.37 -5.95 -3.74
C GLN A 304 -26.35 -6.86 -2.97
N GLU A 305 -25.96 -7.38 -1.80
CA GLU A 305 -26.82 -8.26 -0.98
C GLU A 305 -27.83 -7.49 -0.13
N LEU A 306 -27.50 -6.25 0.28
CA LEU A 306 -28.38 -5.39 1.11
C LEU A 306 -29.34 -4.52 0.29
N MET A 307 -29.10 -4.36 -1.01
CA MET A 307 -30.00 -3.64 -1.90
C MET A 307 -31.16 -4.55 -2.34
N GLU A 308 -32.30 -4.44 -1.65
CA GLU A 308 -33.63 -4.72 -2.25
C GLU A 308 -33.97 -3.65 -3.30
N VAL A 309 -33.09 -3.46 -4.29
CA VAL A 309 -33.34 -2.58 -5.42
C VAL A 309 -33.63 -3.48 -6.60
N GLU A 310 -34.81 -3.33 -7.22
CA GLU A 310 -35.23 -4.05 -8.43
C GLU A 310 -34.22 -3.98 -9.60
N LYS A 311 -33.17 -3.14 -9.49
CA LYS A 311 -32.12 -2.92 -10.49
C LYS A 311 -30.74 -2.80 -9.82
N VAL A 312 -29.79 -3.63 -10.23
CA VAL A 312 -28.40 -3.63 -9.73
C VAL A 312 -27.51 -2.94 -10.78
N PRO A 313 -26.65 -1.96 -10.42
CA PRO A 313 -25.70 -1.34 -11.34
C PRO A 313 -24.70 -2.35 -11.93
N HIS A 314 -24.14 -2.09 -13.12
CA HIS A 314 -23.14 -2.98 -13.71
C HIS A 314 -21.89 -3.09 -12.82
N SER A 315 -21.24 -4.26 -12.77
CA SER A 315 -20.08 -4.50 -11.89
C SER A 315 -18.91 -3.54 -12.11
N LEU A 316 -18.68 -3.11 -13.36
CA LEU A 316 -17.69 -2.09 -13.69
C LEU A 316 -18.06 -0.69 -13.19
N ASP A 317 -19.34 -0.32 -13.23
CA ASP A 317 -19.80 0.96 -12.68
C ASP A 317 -19.54 1.00 -11.17
N GLN A 318 -19.78 -0.11 -10.48
CA GLN A 318 -19.54 -0.20 -9.03
C GLN A 318 -18.04 -0.12 -8.69
N LYS A 319 -17.18 -0.82 -9.43
CA LYS A 319 -15.71 -0.70 -9.28
C LYS A 319 -15.21 0.70 -9.59
N TYR A 320 -15.82 1.38 -10.56
CA TYR A 320 -15.51 2.77 -10.86
C TYR A 320 -15.92 3.71 -9.71
N LEU A 321 -17.13 3.52 -9.15
CA LEU A 321 -17.60 4.30 -8.01
C LEU A 321 -16.69 4.14 -6.78
N SER A 322 -16.13 2.95 -6.54
CA SER A 322 -15.22 2.72 -5.39
C SER A 322 -13.86 3.43 -5.52
N LEU A 323 -13.54 3.97 -6.71
CA LEU A 323 -12.37 4.83 -6.89
C LEU A 323 -12.56 6.21 -6.27
N ASN A 324 -13.80 6.62 -5.91
CA ASN A 324 -14.09 7.94 -5.34
C ASN A 324 -13.48 9.12 -6.12
N CYS A 325 -13.33 8.95 -7.44
CA CYS A 325 -12.79 9.95 -8.35
C CYS A 325 -13.52 9.85 -9.69
N LYS A 326 -13.60 10.97 -10.41
CA LYS A 326 -14.18 11.05 -11.73
C LYS A 326 -13.07 11.03 -12.78
N LEU A 327 -13.22 10.17 -13.78
CA LEU A 327 -12.29 10.04 -14.90
C LEU A 327 -12.97 10.52 -16.18
N CYS A 328 -12.50 11.63 -16.73
CA CYS A 328 -12.99 12.20 -17.98
C CYS A 328 -12.02 11.86 -19.11
N LEU A 329 -12.43 11.00 -20.04
CA LEU A 329 -11.60 10.65 -21.20
C LEU A 329 -11.34 11.89 -22.06
N LEU A 330 -10.07 12.19 -22.34
CA LEU A 330 -9.67 13.29 -23.21
C LEU A 330 -9.70 12.87 -24.68
N GLU A 331 -10.34 13.68 -25.51
CA GLU A 331 -10.29 13.52 -26.96
C GLU A 331 -8.90 13.90 -27.51
N ARG A 332 -8.43 13.19 -28.54
CA ARG A 332 -7.07 13.34 -29.07
C ARG A 332 -6.83 14.70 -29.72
N GLU A 333 -7.89 15.32 -30.19
CA GLU A 333 -7.90 16.59 -30.90
C GLU A 333 -7.80 17.79 -29.96
N THR A 334 -8.07 17.60 -28.66
CA THR A 334 -7.98 18.65 -27.64
C THR A 334 -6.57 19.21 -27.52
N GLN A 335 -6.49 20.48 -27.12
CA GLN A 335 -5.21 21.15 -26.93
C GLN A 335 -4.44 20.51 -25.77
N GLU A 336 -5.14 20.14 -24.71
CA GLU A 336 -4.62 19.46 -23.53
C GLU A 336 -3.96 18.13 -23.91
N PHE A 337 -4.64 17.30 -24.71
CA PHE A 337 -4.06 16.03 -25.18
C PHE A 337 -2.78 16.25 -25.99
N LYS A 338 -2.78 17.22 -26.91
CA LYS A 338 -1.60 17.55 -27.73
C LYS A 338 -0.43 18.04 -26.88
N VAL A 339 -0.69 18.81 -25.83
CA VAL A 339 0.32 19.27 -24.86
C VAL A 339 0.95 18.09 -24.13
N ILE A 340 0.12 17.16 -23.63
CA ILE A 340 0.57 15.94 -22.95
C ILE A 340 1.37 15.04 -23.90
N GLU A 341 0.88 14.83 -25.11
CA GLU A 341 1.54 14.02 -26.13
C GLU A 341 2.91 14.60 -26.50
N LYS A 342 3.00 15.93 -26.65
CA LYS A 342 4.27 16.61 -26.92
C LYS A 342 5.22 16.55 -25.73
N TYR A 343 4.72 16.69 -24.50
CA TYR A 343 5.54 16.55 -23.28
C TYR A 343 6.17 15.14 -23.20
N LEU A 344 5.37 14.10 -23.47
CA LEU A 344 5.84 12.72 -23.53
C LEU A 344 6.91 12.55 -24.61
N LYS A 345 6.64 12.99 -25.85
CA LYS A 345 7.58 12.91 -26.98
C LYS A 345 8.90 13.65 -26.70
N ALA A 346 8.83 14.81 -26.08
CA ALA A 346 9.99 15.66 -25.80
C ALA A 346 10.94 15.04 -24.76
N THR A 347 10.39 14.31 -23.78
CA THR A 347 11.17 13.84 -22.62
C THR A 347 11.41 12.33 -22.57
N ALA A 348 10.83 11.55 -23.49
CA ALA A 348 11.11 10.12 -23.66
C ALA A 348 12.50 9.86 -24.25
N TYR A 349 12.94 8.60 -24.23
CA TYR A 349 14.11 8.15 -25.00
C TYR A 349 13.75 8.00 -26.48
N SER A 350 14.64 8.44 -27.37
CA SER A 350 14.41 8.39 -28.82
C SER A 350 14.18 6.97 -29.38
N HIS A 351 14.64 5.93 -28.68
CA HIS A 351 14.59 4.53 -29.13
C HIS A 351 13.61 3.63 -28.36
N SER A 352 12.99 4.14 -27.29
CA SER A 352 12.09 3.39 -26.41
C SER A 352 10.99 4.29 -25.85
N GLN A 353 10.18 4.84 -26.77
CA GLN A 353 9.12 5.76 -26.43
C GLN A 353 7.80 4.99 -26.17
N PRO A 354 7.22 5.09 -24.96
CA PRO A 354 5.90 4.52 -24.70
C PRO A 354 4.84 5.23 -25.55
N LYS A 355 3.84 4.47 -26.02
CA LYS A 355 2.75 5.00 -26.84
C LYS A 355 1.52 5.28 -25.98
N ILE A 356 0.94 6.47 -26.12
CA ILE A 356 -0.32 6.81 -25.46
C ILE A 356 -1.45 5.97 -26.07
N ILE A 357 -2.09 5.15 -25.22
CA ILE A 357 -3.34 4.47 -25.53
C ILE A 357 -4.45 5.49 -25.31
N ASP A 358 -4.72 5.86 -24.07
CA ASP A 358 -5.78 6.80 -23.68
C ASP A 358 -5.31 7.70 -22.53
N VAL A 359 -5.96 8.86 -22.37
CA VAL A 359 -5.67 9.83 -21.31
C VAL A 359 -6.99 10.26 -20.66
N TRP A 360 -7.02 10.29 -19.34
CA TRP A 360 -8.14 10.79 -18.57
C TRP A 360 -7.72 12.00 -17.77
N GLU A 361 -8.54 13.04 -17.75
CA GLU A 361 -8.54 14.03 -16.68
C GLU A 361 -9.10 13.38 -15.40
N VAL A 362 -8.43 13.62 -14.28
CA VAL A 362 -8.76 13.04 -12.98
C VAL A 362 -9.29 14.14 -12.07
N GLU A 363 -10.49 13.93 -11.55
CA GLU A 363 -11.16 14.85 -10.63
C GLU A 363 -11.48 14.10 -9.32
N SER A 364 -10.77 14.45 -8.25
CA SER A 364 -11.03 13.97 -6.88
C SER A 364 -11.34 15.17 -5.98
N GLU A 365 -12.52 15.17 -5.37
CA GLU A 365 -12.95 16.25 -4.47
C GLU A 365 -12.07 16.34 -3.22
N ILE A 366 -11.67 15.19 -2.68
CA ILE A 366 -10.79 15.10 -1.50
C ILE A 366 -9.41 15.69 -1.82
N GLU A 367 -8.83 15.36 -2.97
CA GLU A 367 -7.57 15.97 -3.40
C GLU A 367 -7.72 17.47 -3.66
N ALA A 368 -8.82 17.90 -4.26
CA ALA A 368 -9.08 19.31 -4.56
C ALA A 368 -9.18 20.16 -3.29
N GLU A 369 -9.88 19.68 -2.25
CA GLU A 369 -10.00 20.37 -0.96
C GLU A 369 -8.63 20.57 -0.31
N ARG A 370 -7.86 19.49 -0.10
CA ARG A 370 -6.54 19.60 0.53
C ARG A 370 -5.58 20.47 -0.28
N PHE A 371 -5.65 20.41 -1.62
CA PHE A 371 -4.73 21.13 -2.50
C PHE A 371 -4.89 22.66 -2.43
N ARG A 372 -6.09 23.15 -2.10
CA ARG A 372 -6.37 24.59 -1.92
C ARG A 372 -5.57 25.24 -0.79
N GLU A 373 -5.08 24.46 0.17
CA GLU A 373 -4.20 24.96 1.24
C GLU A 373 -2.93 25.65 0.69
N ASN A 374 -2.53 25.31 -0.54
CA ASN A 374 -1.35 25.84 -1.21
C ASN A 374 -1.66 26.93 -2.25
N ASP A 375 -2.88 27.48 -2.29
CA ASP A 375 -3.29 28.50 -3.28
C ASP A 375 -2.46 29.79 -3.25
N ASN A 376 -1.87 30.10 -2.09
CA ASN A 376 -0.95 31.21 -1.89
C ASN A 376 0.47 30.94 -2.43
N LEU A 377 0.82 29.68 -2.68
CA LEU A 377 2.13 29.30 -3.20
C LEU A 377 2.15 29.33 -4.75
N GLU A 378 3.23 29.89 -5.27
CA GLU A 378 3.54 29.95 -6.69
C GLU A 378 4.42 28.77 -7.13
N ASN A 379 5.01 28.85 -8.33
CA ASN A 379 5.88 27.83 -8.92
C ASN A 379 5.22 26.44 -8.98
N ARG A 380 4.21 26.36 -9.84
CA ARG A 380 3.43 25.15 -10.08
C ARG A 380 3.92 24.47 -11.35
N ARG A 381 4.16 23.16 -11.29
CA ARG A 381 4.65 22.37 -12.42
C ARG A 381 3.83 21.12 -12.62
N LEU A 382 3.63 20.74 -13.88
CA LEU A 382 3.04 19.46 -14.24
C LEU A 382 4.16 18.41 -14.38
N LEU A 383 4.19 17.43 -13.47
CA LEU A 383 5.30 16.48 -13.36
C LEU A 383 4.84 15.02 -13.40
N TRP A 384 5.71 14.16 -13.93
CA TRP A 384 5.48 12.73 -14.11
C TRP A 384 5.63 11.96 -12.80
N HIS A 385 4.68 11.06 -12.55
CA HIS A 385 4.78 10.02 -11.52
C HIS A 385 4.44 8.66 -12.13
N GLY A 386 5.39 7.73 -12.09
CA GLY A 386 5.20 6.36 -12.57
C GLY A 386 4.93 5.41 -11.42
N THR A 387 4.01 4.48 -11.62
CA THR A 387 3.64 3.51 -10.58
C THR A 387 3.34 2.15 -11.19
N ASN A 388 3.19 1.14 -10.34
CA ASN A 388 2.70 -0.17 -10.75
C ASN A 388 1.19 -0.08 -11.05
N VAL A 389 0.73 -0.70 -12.15
CA VAL A 389 -0.71 -0.83 -12.48
C VAL A 389 -1.53 -1.31 -11.27
N ALA A 390 -0.94 -2.17 -10.46
CA ALA A 390 -1.52 -2.67 -9.22
C ALA A 390 -1.93 -1.61 -8.19
N MET A 391 -1.25 -0.47 -8.21
CA MET A 391 -1.43 0.60 -7.22
C MET A 391 -2.41 1.68 -7.71
N VAL A 392 -2.83 1.62 -8.98
CA VAL A 392 -3.58 2.70 -9.61
C VAL A 392 -4.94 2.90 -8.96
N ALA A 393 -5.72 1.83 -8.75
CA ALA A 393 -7.04 1.94 -8.12
C ALA A 393 -6.96 2.56 -6.72
N ALA A 394 -5.89 2.21 -6.00
CA ALA A 394 -5.64 2.67 -4.65
C ALA A 394 -5.17 4.14 -4.59
N ILE A 395 -4.32 4.54 -5.53
CA ILE A 395 -3.89 5.94 -5.73
C ILE A 395 -5.07 6.81 -6.17
N LEU A 396 -5.96 6.33 -7.04
CA LEU A 396 -7.15 7.07 -7.45
C LEU A 396 -8.12 7.31 -6.30
N ASN A 397 -8.26 6.35 -5.39
CA ASN A 397 -9.12 6.47 -4.21
C ASN A 397 -8.51 7.36 -3.10
N GLY A 398 -7.24 7.15 -2.75
CA GLY A 398 -6.61 7.82 -1.60
C GLY A 398 -5.65 8.96 -1.94
N GLY A 399 -5.34 9.18 -3.21
CA GLY A 399 -4.28 10.07 -3.66
C GLY A 399 -2.87 9.51 -3.50
N LEU A 400 -1.87 10.29 -3.93
CA LEU A 400 -0.47 9.82 -4.05
C LEU A 400 0.20 9.44 -2.72
N TYR A 401 -0.09 10.10 -1.60
CA TYR A 401 0.65 9.89 -0.34
C TYR A 401 -0.07 8.95 0.63
N SER A 402 -1.39 8.77 0.52
CA SER A 402 -2.11 7.72 1.27
C SER A 402 -1.63 6.31 0.90
N HIS A 403 -1.02 6.13 -0.27
CA HIS A 403 -0.52 4.83 -0.75
C HIS A 403 0.99 4.81 -1.07
N PHE A 404 1.63 5.96 -1.38
CA PHE A 404 3.05 6.01 -1.74
C PHE A 404 3.90 6.71 -0.66
N MET A 405 4.55 5.86 0.11
CA MET A 405 5.29 6.11 1.35
C MET A 405 6.26 7.32 1.43
N PRO A 406 6.22 8.06 2.55
CA PRO A 406 7.31 8.79 3.20
C PRO A 406 8.23 7.87 4.00
N GLN A 407 8.33 6.57 3.69
CA GLN A 407 9.36 5.66 4.24
C GLN A 407 10.19 4.94 3.17
N SER A 408 9.81 5.05 1.90
CA SER A 408 10.68 4.78 0.75
C SER A 408 11.72 5.89 0.65
N GLY A 409 12.71 5.85 1.57
CA GLY A 409 13.87 6.72 1.50
C GLY A 409 14.62 6.46 0.20
N GLY A 410 14.59 7.45 -0.70
CA GLY A 410 15.43 7.51 -1.88
C GLY A 410 16.69 8.33 -1.62
N CYS A 411 17.39 8.66 -2.70
CA CYS A 411 18.56 9.53 -2.67
C CYS A 411 18.26 10.96 -2.19
N VAL A 412 16.98 11.35 -2.04
CA VAL A 412 16.57 12.71 -1.61
C VAL A 412 15.62 12.65 -0.40
N GLY A 413 15.70 11.56 0.36
CA GLY A 413 14.95 11.39 1.60
C GLY A 413 13.54 10.86 1.38
N ARG A 414 12.62 11.26 2.26
CA ARG A 414 11.29 10.68 2.40
C ARG A 414 10.23 11.72 2.02
N GLY A 415 9.75 11.70 0.78
CA GLY A 415 8.72 12.59 0.25
C GLY A 415 8.08 12.00 -1.01
N ILE A 416 7.21 12.76 -1.67
CA ILE A 416 6.59 12.38 -2.94
C ILE A 416 7.54 12.75 -4.07
N TYR A 417 7.95 11.75 -4.85
CA TYR A 417 8.89 11.92 -5.94
C TYR A 417 8.18 12.16 -7.26
N PHE A 418 8.63 13.21 -7.94
CA PHE A 418 8.21 13.56 -9.30
C PHE A 418 9.43 13.76 -10.20
N ALA A 419 9.21 13.61 -11.50
CA ALA A 419 10.23 13.89 -12.51
C ALA A 419 9.67 14.81 -13.60
N SER A 420 10.53 15.69 -14.12
CA SER A 420 10.24 16.48 -15.32
C SER A 420 10.41 15.67 -16.60
N GLU A 421 10.93 14.44 -16.54
CA GLU A 421 11.14 13.59 -17.70
C GLU A 421 10.43 12.25 -17.53
N ILE A 422 9.63 11.86 -18.53
CA ILE A 422 8.91 10.57 -18.49
C ILE A 422 9.88 9.39 -18.38
N ARG A 423 11.06 9.47 -19.01
CA ARG A 423 12.07 8.42 -18.99
C ARG A 423 12.54 8.04 -17.57
N ASN A 424 12.41 8.96 -16.62
CA ASN A 424 12.80 8.74 -15.23
C ASN A 424 11.68 8.04 -14.48
N SER A 425 10.46 8.55 -14.61
CA SER A 425 9.27 8.00 -13.96
C SER A 425 8.85 6.64 -14.56
N ALA A 426 9.11 6.40 -15.84
CA ALA A 426 8.86 5.13 -16.54
C ALA A 426 9.54 3.93 -15.89
N ASN A 427 10.72 4.11 -15.25
CA ASN A 427 11.43 3.02 -14.57
C ASN A 427 10.68 2.46 -13.36
N TYR A 428 9.68 3.19 -12.86
CA TYR A 428 8.84 2.77 -11.74
C TYR A 428 7.54 2.11 -12.20
N VAL A 429 7.29 2.10 -13.51
CA VAL A 429 6.09 1.49 -14.10
C VAL A 429 6.29 -0.01 -14.21
N HIS A 430 5.39 -0.75 -13.58
CA HIS A 430 5.26 -2.19 -13.81
C HIS A 430 3.99 -2.40 -14.61
N THR A 431 4.13 -3.04 -15.77
CA THR A 431 3.06 -3.22 -16.75
C THR A 431 2.29 -4.51 -16.49
N SER A 432 1.04 -4.56 -16.93
CA SER A 432 0.25 -5.78 -17.06
C SER A 432 -0.06 -5.97 -18.55
N GLY A 433 0.36 -7.11 -19.12
CA GLY A 433 0.21 -7.36 -20.56
C GLY A 433 0.92 -6.33 -21.47
N GLY A 434 2.01 -5.71 -21.00
CA GLY A 434 2.72 -4.65 -21.72
C GLY A 434 2.05 -3.26 -21.65
N ILE A 435 0.96 -3.13 -20.90
CA ILE A 435 0.26 -1.87 -20.65
C ILE A 435 0.63 -1.37 -19.25
N GLY A 436 1.06 -0.12 -19.15
CA GLY A 436 1.37 0.57 -17.90
C GLY A 436 0.52 1.82 -17.70
N VAL A 437 0.48 2.31 -16.47
CA VAL A 437 -0.22 3.55 -16.12
C VAL A 437 0.76 4.54 -15.51
N MET A 438 0.65 5.81 -15.90
CA MET A 438 1.40 6.92 -15.33
C MET A 438 0.47 8.09 -15.00
N PHE A 439 0.88 8.92 -14.05
CA PHE A 439 0.16 10.12 -13.66
C PHE A 439 0.95 11.37 -14.04
N LEU A 440 0.22 12.41 -14.45
CA LEU A 440 0.70 13.79 -14.46
C LEU A 440 0.04 14.55 -13.31
N ASN A 441 0.88 15.17 -12.51
CA ASN A 441 0.48 15.80 -11.26
C ASN A 441 0.80 17.28 -11.31
N GLU A 442 -0.15 18.11 -10.89
CA GLU A 442 0.16 19.49 -10.55
C GLU A 442 0.86 19.49 -9.20
N VAL A 443 2.09 19.97 -9.18
CA VAL A 443 2.94 20.01 -7.98
C VAL A 443 3.26 21.46 -7.67
N VAL A 444 2.94 21.89 -6.45
CA VAL A 444 3.23 23.23 -5.94
C VAL A 444 4.59 23.21 -5.26
N LEU A 445 5.60 23.68 -5.97
CA LEU A 445 6.99 23.62 -5.51
C LEU A 445 7.34 24.80 -4.61
N GLY A 446 6.65 25.93 -4.74
CA GLY A 446 6.95 27.14 -4.00
C GLY A 446 8.43 27.51 -4.12
N LYS A 447 9.05 27.86 -2.99
CA LYS A 447 10.48 28.13 -2.90
C LYS A 447 11.29 26.83 -2.80
N GLU A 448 12.10 26.59 -3.82
CA GLU A 448 12.83 25.34 -3.99
C GLU A 448 14.18 25.32 -3.27
N HIS A 449 14.43 24.28 -2.47
CA HIS A 449 15.76 23.98 -1.93
C HIS A 449 16.53 23.09 -2.91
N THR A 450 17.66 23.57 -3.44
CA THR A 450 18.44 22.82 -4.42
C THR A 450 19.50 21.95 -3.77
N ILE A 451 19.55 20.67 -4.16
CA ILE A 451 20.66 19.76 -3.81
C ILE A 451 21.30 19.16 -5.08
N THR A 452 22.58 18.80 -5.00
CA THR A 452 23.35 18.18 -6.09
C THR A 452 24.04 16.87 -5.67
N LYS A 453 23.86 16.47 -4.41
CA LYS A 453 24.32 15.21 -3.83
C LYS A 453 23.16 14.55 -3.11
N ASP A 454 23.27 13.24 -2.92
CA ASP A 454 22.29 12.46 -2.18
C ASP A 454 22.16 12.95 -0.74
N ASP A 455 20.93 13.19 -0.32
CA ASP A 455 20.56 13.41 1.07
C ASP A 455 19.33 12.56 1.41
N SER A 456 19.59 11.32 1.84
CA SER A 456 18.55 10.40 2.26
C SER A 456 17.96 10.71 3.65
N SER A 457 18.51 11.70 4.36
CA SER A 457 18.09 12.09 5.71
C SER A 457 16.86 13.02 5.70
N LEU A 458 16.59 13.69 4.58
CA LEU A 458 15.48 14.64 4.45
C LEU A 458 14.12 13.99 4.76
N ARG A 459 13.32 14.71 5.57
CA ARG A 459 11.94 14.34 5.97
C ARG A 459 10.93 15.46 5.72
N LYS A 460 11.42 16.69 5.57
CA LYS A 460 10.69 17.90 5.24
C LYS A 460 11.62 18.79 4.40
N ALA A 461 11.07 19.79 3.74
CA ALA A 461 11.89 20.84 3.14
C ALA A 461 12.66 21.59 4.24
N PRO A 462 13.92 22.02 4.00
CA PRO A 462 14.66 22.85 4.95
C PRO A 462 13.93 24.15 5.27
N ASP A 463 14.20 24.71 6.44
CA ASP A 463 13.47 25.90 6.92
C ASP A 463 13.58 27.06 5.91
N GLY A 464 12.42 27.65 5.58
CA GLY A 464 12.30 28.71 4.59
C GLY A 464 12.23 28.23 3.13
N TYR A 465 12.00 26.93 2.89
CA TYR A 465 11.73 26.33 1.59
C TYR A 465 10.48 25.43 1.66
N ASP A 466 9.80 25.28 0.53
CA ASP A 466 8.54 24.52 0.42
C ASP A 466 8.78 23.14 -0.24
N SER A 467 9.85 23.00 -1.01
CA SER A 467 10.19 21.77 -1.72
C SER A 467 11.70 21.55 -1.79
N VAL A 468 12.10 20.33 -2.14
CA VAL A 468 13.50 20.00 -2.46
C VAL A 468 13.58 19.59 -3.92
N VAL A 469 14.53 20.16 -4.64
CA VAL A 469 14.84 19.75 -6.01
C VAL A 469 16.27 19.26 -6.10
N ALA A 470 16.41 17.96 -6.32
CA ALA A 470 17.69 17.36 -6.65
C ALA A 470 17.98 17.62 -8.12
N ARG A 471 18.91 18.55 -8.40
CA ARG A 471 19.16 19.03 -9.76
C ARG A 471 20.00 18.06 -10.55
N GLY A 472 19.49 17.62 -11.69
CA GLY A 472 20.22 16.78 -12.62
C GLY A 472 21.27 17.52 -13.43
N ARG A 473 22.19 16.79 -14.04
CA ARG A 473 23.02 17.31 -15.14
C ARG A 473 22.19 17.65 -16.38
N LEU A 474 20.99 17.08 -16.50
CA LEU A 474 20.03 17.31 -17.57
C LEU A 474 18.70 17.84 -17.01
N GLU A 475 18.04 18.71 -17.77
CA GLU A 475 16.67 19.20 -17.54
C GLU A 475 16.02 19.54 -18.88
N PRO A 476 14.72 19.29 -19.10
CA PRO A 476 13.98 19.87 -20.21
C PRO A 476 14.24 21.37 -20.34
N ASP A 477 14.49 21.84 -21.56
CA ASP A 477 14.77 23.26 -21.83
C ASP A 477 13.63 24.16 -21.31
N PRO A 478 13.86 24.94 -20.22
CA PRO A 478 12.81 25.75 -19.60
C PRO A 478 12.31 26.87 -20.50
N SER A 479 13.09 27.28 -21.51
CA SER A 479 12.65 28.30 -22.47
C SER A 479 11.55 27.81 -23.42
N LYS A 480 11.31 26.49 -23.44
CA LYS A 480 10.25 25.85 -24.23
C LYS A 480 9.01 25.53 -23.40
N ASP A 481 9.05 25.76 -22.09
CA ASP A 481 7.90 25.51 -21.21
C ASP A 481 6.70 26.32 -21.70
N ILE A 482 5.53 25.69 -21.62
CA ILE A 482 4.25 26.37 -21.82
C ILE A 482 3.48 26.34 -20.51
N PHE A 483 2.41 27.12 -20.42
CA PHE A 483 1.58 27.18 -19.22
C PHE A 483 0.16 26.72 -19.53
N LEU A 484 -0.33 25.77 -18.74
CA LEU A 484 -1.75 25.42 -18.69
C LEU A 484 -2.39 26.20 -17.55
N THR A 485 -3.63 26.64 -17.76
CA THR A 485 -4.43 27.25 -16.68
C THR A 485 -5.27 26.15 -16.04
N LEU A 486 -4.91 25.73 -14.82
CA LEU A 486 -5.63 24.74 -14.05
C LEU A 486 -6.18 25.42 -12.79
N ASP A 487 -7.50 25.38 -12.60
CA ASP A 487 -8.22 26.06 -11.50
C ASP A 487 -7.81 27.54 -11.32
N GLY A 488 -7.61 28.25 -12.43
CA GLY A 488 -7.19 29.66 -12.43
C GLY A 488 -5.71 29.91 -12.09
N LYS A 489 -4.90 28.87 -11.92
CA LYS A 489 -3.46 28.96 -11.66
C LYS A 489 -2.67 28.59 -12.93
N GLN A 490 -1.56 29.30 -13.17
CA GLN A 490 -0.64 28.97 -14.27
C GLN A 490 0.29 27.83 -13.83
N VAL A 491 0.27 26.73 -14.58
CA VAL A 491 1.06 25.53 -14.33
C VAL A 491 2.03 25.29 -15.47
N ALA A 492 3.33 25.32 -15.18
CA ALA A 492 4.37 25.10 -16.18
C ALA A 492 4.40 23.63 -16.63
N VAL A 493 4.39 23.42 -17.94
CA VAL A 493 4.47 22.11 -18.57
C VAL A 493 5.69 22.07 -19.47
N PRO A 494 6.69 21.22 -19.19
CA PRO A 494 7.85 21.11 -20.06
C PRO A 494 7.50 20.61 -21.46
N GLN A 495 8.12 21.23 -22.47
CA GLN A 495 7.95 20.86 -23.89
C GLN A 495 9.29 20.73 -24.62
N GLY A 496 10.40 21.07 -23.95
CA GLY A 496 11.75 20.98 -24.48
C GLY A 496 12.36 19.60 -24.30
N LYS A 497 13.32 19.27 -25.17
CA LYS A 497 14.19 18.11 -24.94
C LYS A 497 15.12 18.40 -23.76
N PRO A 498 15.54 17.38 -23.00
CA PRO A 498 16.53 17.55 -21.95
C PRO A 498 17.86 18.11 -22.50
N THR A 499 18.33 19.19 -21.89
CA THR A 499 19.60 19.86 -22.22
C THR A 499 20.55 19.84 -21.02
N LYS A 500 21.86 19.96 -21.26
CA LYS A 500 22.85 20.02 -20.17
C LYS A 500 22.66 21.28 -19.35
N GLN A 501 22.77 21.16 -18.03
CA GLN A 501 22.76 22.27 -17.09
C GLN A 501 24.21 22.59 -16.65
N PRO A 502 24.89 23.59 -17.23
CA PRO A 502 26.31 23.87 -16.92
C PRO A 502 26.56 24.14 -15.44
N GLN A 503 25.60 24.78 -14.76
CA GLN A 503 25.66 25.08 -13.33
C GLN A 503 25.58 23.83 -12.43
N TYR A 504 25.10 22.70 -12.94
CA TYR A 504 24.96 21.43 -12.20
C TYR A 504 25.78 20.31 -12.84
N LYS A 505 26.84 20.63 -13.59
CA LYS A 505 27.69 19.65 -14.29
C LYS A 505 28.27 18.58 -13.36
N ASP A 506 28.55 18.93 -12.10
CA ASP A 506 29.15 18.07 -11.08
C ASP A 506 28.10 17.38 -10.18
N SER A 507 26.81 17.50 -10.52
CA SER A 507 25.73 16.85 -9.77
C SER A 507 25.80 15.33 -9.87
N TYR A 508 25.48 14.65 -8.77
CA TYR A 508 25.38 13.19 -8.72
C TYR A 508 24.14 12.68 -9.46
N PHE A 509 23.16 13.55 -9.69
CA PHE A 509 21.93 13.21 -10.40
C PHE A 509 22.09 13.40 -11.92
N CYS A 510 21.67 12.41 -12.70
CA CYS A 510 21.62 12.54 -14.16
C CYS A 510 20.52 13.51 -14.60
N ASN A 511 19.31 13.34 -14.06
CA ASN A 511 18.13 14.15 -14.33
C ASN A 511 17.57 14.66 -13.00
N SER A 512 16.80 15.74 -13.07
CA SER A 512 16.23 16.34 -11.87
C SER A 512 15.14 15.47 -11.23
N LYS A 513 15.06 15.51 -9.91
CA LYS A 513 13.98 14.94 -9.10
C LYS A 513 13.36 16.03 -8.26
N TYR A 514 12.04 16.15 -8.32
CA TYR A 514 11.26 17.13 -7.61
C TYR A 514 10.57 16.45 -6.44
N LEU A 515 10.73 17.01 -5.24
CA LEU A 515 10.18 16.44 -4.02
C LEU A 515 9.37 17.46 -3.24
N VAL A 516 8.17 17.03 -2.87
CA VAL A 516 7.35 17.67 -1.85
C VAL A 516 7.17 16.70 -0.69
N TYR A 517 6.91 17.22 0.50
CA TYR A 517 6.91 16.42 1.74
C TYR A 517 5.51 16.26 2.35
N THR A 518 4.51 16.87 1.72
CA THR A 518 3.11 16.88 2.15
C THR A 518 2.20 16.53 0.96
N GLU A 519 1.06 15.88 1.21
CA GLU A 519 0.14 15.49 0.13
C GLU A 519 -0.57 16.68 -0.50
N ASN A 520 -0.85 17.71 0.32
CA ASN A 520 -1.57 18.90 -0.10
C ASN A 520 -0.79 19.69 -1.19
N GLN A 521 0.52 19.48 -1.33
CA GLN A 521 1.34 20.12 -2.37
C GLN A 521 1.25 19.43 -3.74
N CYS A 522 0.47 18.35 -3.89
CA CYS A 522 0.27 17.71 -5.18
C CYS A 522 -1.19 17.30 -5.41
N ARG A 523 -1.59 17.33 -6.69
CA ARG A 523 -2.90 16.87 -7.15
C ARG A 523 -2.76 16.14 -8.47
N ILE A 524 -3.39 14.98 -8.58
CA ILE A 524 -3.45 14.23 -9.83
C ILE A 524 -4.34 15.02 -10.80
N ARG A 525 -3.81 15.34 -11.98
CA ARG A 525 -4.57 16.04 -13.04
C ARG A 525 -4.90 15.11 -14.18
N TYR A 526 -3.96 14.24 -14.55
CA TYR A 526 -4.16 13.29 -15.64
C TYR A 526 -3.64 11.90 -15.32
N LEU A 527 -4.38 10.89 -15.77
CA LEU A 527 -3.99 9.48 -15.83
C LEU A 527 -3.73 9.12 -17.30
N LEU A 528 -2.59 8.51 -17.58
CA LEU A 528 -2.23 8.05 -18.91
C LEU A 528 -2.11 6.52 -18.92
N GLU A 529 -2.81 5.88 -19.83
CA GLU A 529 -2.59 4.49 -20.19
C GLU A 529 -1.58 4.43 -21.34
N LEU A 530 -0.50 3.69 -21.13
CA LEU A 530 0.66 3.66 -22.01
C LEU A 530 1.02 2.23 -22.41
N LYS A 531 1.37 2.04 -23.68
CA LYS A 531 2.01 0.80 -24.15
C LYS A 531 3.53 0.99 -24.15
N PHE A 532 4.22 0.18 -23.34
CA PHE A 532 5.69 0.23 -23.19
C PHE A 532 6.43 -0.64 -24.20
#